data_AF-A0A1H5KIR8-F1
#
_entry.id   AF-A0A1H5KIR8-F1
#
_cell.length_a   1.000
_cell.length_b   1.000
_cell.length_c   1.000
_cell.angle_alpha   90.00
_cell.angle_beta   90.00
_cell.angle_gamma   90.00
#
_symmetry.space_group_name_H-M   'P 1'
#
loop_
_entity.id
_entity.type
_entity.pdbx_description
1 polymer ?
#
loop_
_entity_poly.entity_id
_entity_poly.type
_entity_poly.pdbx_seq_one_letter_code
_entity_poly.pdbx_strand_id
1 'polypeptide(L)'
;MKKIILILVGILIISCSKESETKYSTDSEKVFLIITENTTETELTKIASEFKTEKNITVDFSKTEFSENGKIKNLNLEVDCNDGFKGIAKSSGVILKAKNSGFSRDYSENSKVPFVIGAM
;
A
#
# COMPACT_ATOMS: atom_id res chain seq x y z
N MET A 1 40.07 21.22 -44.23
CA MET A 1 39.89 20.82 -42.81
C MET A 1 38.40 20.90 -42.47
N LYS A 2 37.64 19.79 -42.60
CA LYS A 2 36.22 19.76 -42.24
C LYS A 2 36.11 19.07 -40.88
N LYS A 3 35.71 19.82 -39.84
CA LYS A 3 35.43 19.25 -38.51
C LYS A 3 34.06 18.58 -38.56
N ILE A 4 34.04 17.25 -38.46
CA ILE A 4 32.82 16.47 -38.29
C ILE A 4 32.51 16.51 -36.79
N ILE A 5 31.45 17.23 -36.42
CA ILE A 5 30.91 17.21 -35.06
C ILE A 5 29.93 16.04 -35.01
N LEU A 6 30.33 14.93 -34.38
CA LEU A 6 29.41 13.86 -33.99
C LEU A 6 28.64 14.35 -32.76
N ILE A 7 27.37 14.74 -32.94
CA ILE A 7 26.46 14.97 -31.82
C ILE A 7 25.86 13.60 -31.45
N LEU A 8 26.40 12.98 -30.40
CA LEU A 8 25.74 11.85 -29.75
C LEU A 8 24.54 12.39 -28.96
N VAL A 9 23.36 12.36 -29.57
CA VAL A 9 22.10 12.56 -28.85
C VAL A 9 21.82 11.25 -28.11
N GLY A 10 22.28 11.16 -26.87
CA GLY A 10 21.89 10.09 -25.96
C GLY A 10 20.41 10.22 -25.64
N ILE A 11 19.58 9.40 -26.31
CA ILE A 11 18.18 9.26 -25.99
C ILE A 11 18.12 8.55 -24.63
N LEU A 12 17.87 9.31 -23.56
CA LEU A 12 17.42 8.76 -22.28
C LEU A 12 16.04 8.15 -22.51
N ILE A 13 16.03 6.85 -22.79
CA ILE A 13 14.84 6.02 -22.68
C ILE A 13 14.45 5.98 -21.19
N ILE A 14 13.62 6.93 -20.77
CA ILE A 14 12.91 6.83 -19.50
C ILE A 14 11.90 5.70 -19.70
N SER A 15 12.33 4.47 -19.45
CA SER A 15 11.42 3.34 -19.28
C SER A 15 10.51 3.67 -18.10
N CYS A 16 9.34 4.21 -18.41
CA CYS A 16 8.28 4.43 -17.44
C CYS A 16 7.67 3.06 -17.10
N SER A 17 8.35 2.32 -16.23
CA SER A 17 7.79 1.16 -15.57
C SER A 17 6.63 1.65 -14.71
N LYS A 18 5.39 1.23 -14.97
CA LYS A 18 4.25 1.57 -14.12
C LYS A 18 4.47 0.92 -12.74
N GLU A 19 4.91 1.72 -11.78
CA GLU A 19 5.02 1.32 -10.38
C GLU A 19 3.64 0.87 -9.85
N SER A 20 3.59 -0.19 -9.03
CA SER A 20 2.33 -0.67 -8.47
C SER A 20 1.78 0.33 -7.45
N GLU A 21 0.57 0.80 -7.70
CA GLU A 21 -0.16 1.76 -6.86
C GLU A 21 -0.83 1.08 -5.65
N THR A 22 -0.98 1.85 -4.57
CA THR A 22 -1.82 1.51 -3.42
C THR A 22 -3.28 1.36 -3.87
N LYS A 23 -3.98 0.32 -3.39
CA LYS A 23 -5.41 0.10 -3.72
C LYS A 23 -6.23 -0.09 -2.46
N TYR A 24 -7.42 0.48 -2.43
CA TYR A 24 -8.33 0.28 -1.31
C TYR A 24 -9.79 0.48 -1.75
N SER A 25 -10.73 0.00 -0.92
CA SER A 25 -12.17 0.21 -1.11
C SER A 25 -12.87 0.29 0.24
N THR A 26 -13.90 1.13 0.30
CA THR A 26 -14.85 1.29 1.40
C THR A 26 -16.26 0.87 0.96
N ASP A 27 -16.40 -0.20 0.16
CA ASP A 27 -17.72 -0.71 -0.20
C ASP A 27 -18.48 -1.24 1.04
N SER A 28 -19.81 -1.26 0.95
CA SER A 28 -20.71 -1.87 1.92
C SER A 28 -20.44 -3.37 2.15
N GLU A 29 -20.19 -4.14 1.10
CA GLU A 29 -20.01 -5.60 1.23
C GLU A 29 -18.56 -5.95 1.57
N LYS A 30 -17.60 -5.22 0.99
CA LYS A 30 -16.18 -5.53 1.15
C LYS A 30 -15.31 -4.29 1.28
N VAL A 31 -14.57 -4.25 2.37
CA VAL A 31 -13.53 -3.26 2.63
C VAL A 31 -12.18 -3.92 2.45
N PHE A 32 -11.24 -3.26 1.77
CA PHE A 32 -9.88 -3.76 1.67
C PHE A 32 -8.85 -2.65 1.53
N LEU A 33 -7.61 -2.98 1.88
CA LEU A 33 -6.41 -2.21 1.60
C LEU A 33 -5.34 -3.15 1.08
N ILE A 34 -4.65 -2.74 0.01
CA ILE A 34 -3.46 -3.35 -0.55
C ILE A 34 -2.37 -2.29 -0.61
N ILE A 35 -1.34 -2.49 0.20
CA ILE A 35 -0.14 -1.68 0.37
C ILE A 35 0.97 -2.29 -0.48
N THR A 36 1.64 -1.44 -1.25
CA THR A 36 2.78 -1.82 -2.09
C THR A 36 4.06 -1.21 -1.53
N GLU A 37 5.22 -1.52 -2.12
CA GLU A 37 6.47 -0.84 -1.74
C GLU A 37 6.46 0.68 -1.99
N ASN A 38 5.56 1.18 -2.86
CA ASN A 38 5.50 2.58 -3.27
C ASN A 38 4.46 3.38 -2.48
N THR A 39 3.69 2.72 -1.61
CA THR A 39 2.73 3.42 -0.75
C THR A 39 3.45 4.39 0.18
N THR A 40 2.99 5.63 0.19
CA THR A 40 3.58 6.74 0.96
C THR A 40 2.89 6.96 2.30
N GLU A 41 3.57 7.63 3.22
CA GLU A 41 3.00 8.03 4.52
C GLU A 41 1.72 8.87 4.39
N THR A 42 1.70 9.79 3.42
CA THR A 42 0.54 10.64 3.13
C THR A 42 -0.66 9.81 2.66
N GLU A 43 -0.44 8.83 1.77
CA GLU A 43 -1.51 7.91 1.34
C GLU A 43 -2.03 7.09 2.52
N LEU A 44 -1.15 6.51 3.34
CA LEU A 44 -1.57 5.74 4.52
C LEU A 44 -2.40 6.57 5.50
N THR A 45 -1.98 7.81 5.76
CA THR A 45 -2.70 8.73 6.65
C THR A 45 -4.08 9.10 6.11
N LYS A 46 -4.17 9.40 4.81
CA LYS A 46 -5.44 9.67 4.12
C LYS A 46 -6.37 8.46 4.19
N ILE A 47 -5.87 7.29 3.80
CA ILE A 47 -6.64 6.04 3.77
C ILE A 47 -7.12 5.65 5.17
N ALA A 48 -6.29 5.77 6.21
CA ALA A 48 -6.68 5.50 7.58
C ALA A 48 -7.84 6.41 8.04
N SER A 49 -7.77 7.70 7.68
CA SER A 49 -8.82 8.67 7.98
C SER A 49 -10.14 8.34 7.27
N GLU A 50 -10.07 7.88 6.02
CA GLU A 50 -11.23 7.45 5.25
C GLU A 50 -11.85 6.17 5.82
N PHE A 51 -11.06 5.16 6.18
CA PHE A 51 -11.57 3.97 6.85
C PHE A 51 -12.25 4.29 8.18
N LYS A 52 -11.70 5.24 8.94
CA LYS A 52 -12.32 5.66 10.20
C LYS A 52 -13.66 6.35 9.96
N THR A 53 -13.72 7.24 8.98
CA THR A 53 -14.91 8.06 8.69
C THR A 53 -16.02 7.23 8.04
N GLU A 54 -15.69 6.44 7.02
CA GLU A 54 -16.66 5.75 6.17
C GLU A 54 -17.12 4.40 6.74
N LYS A 55 -16.29 3.77 7.59
CA LYS A 55 -16.53 2.40 8.06
C LYS A 55 -16.35 2.18 9.55
N ASN A 56 -16.01 3.23 10.30
CA ASN A 56 -15.59 3.10 11.69
C ASN A 56 -14.47 2.05 11.88
N ILE A 57 -13.59 1.88 10.88
CA ILE A 57 -12.44 0.99 10.98
C ILE A 57 -11.24 1.83 11.39
N THR A 58 -10.56 1.43 12.46
CA THR A 58 -9.33 2.11 12.91
C THR A 58 -8.14 1.39 12.30
N VAL A 59 -7.33 2.14 11.56
CA VAL A 59 -6.09 1.62 10.96
C VAL A 59 -4.93 2.46 11.45
N ASP A 60 -3.94 1.82 12.07
CA ASP A 60 -2.77 2.46 12.65
C ASP A 60 -1.51 2.07 11.88
N PHE A 61 -0.80 3.11 11.44
CA PHE A 61 0.50 3.04 10.76
C PHE A 61 1.60 3.79 11.51
N SER A 62 1.35 4.25 12.74
CA SER A 62 2.27 5.09 13.53
C SER A 62 3.65 4.46 13.77
N LYS A 63 3.74 3.12 13.68
CA LYS A 63 4.96 2.33 13.82
C LYS A 63 5.56 1.90 12.47
N THR A 64 5.03 2.38 11.36
CA THR A 64 5.61 2.17 10.02
C THR A 64 6.81 3.11 9.85
N GLU A 65 7.90 2.56 9.34
CA GLU A 65 9.11 3.32 9.03
C GLU A 65 9.23 3.50 7.52
N PHE A 66 9.59 4.71 7.11
CA PHE A 66 9.86 5.07 5.72
C PHE A 66 11.36 5.28 5.52
N SER A 67 11.86 4.96 4.32
CA SER A 67 13.21 5.33 3.90
C SER A 67 13.27 6.78 3.43
N GLU A 68 14.48 7.31 3.26
CA GLU A 68 14.73 8.70 2.85
C GLU A 68 14.09 9.07 1.49
N ASN A 69 13.83 8.08 0.64
CA ASN A 69 13.13 8.25 -0.64
C ASN A 69 11.59 8.18 -0.52
N GLY A 70 11.04 8.14 0.69
CA GLY A 70 9.60 8.12 0.96
C GLY A 70 8.92 6.75 0.79
N LYS A 71 9.67 5.70 0.42
CA LYS A 71 9.15 4.32 0.32
C LYS A 71 9.10 3.64 1.70
N ILE A 72 8.29 2.60 1.84
CA ILE A 72 8.20 1.85 3.09
C ILE A 72 9.49 1.06 3.32
N LYS A 73 10.14 1.30 4.47
CA LYS A 73 11.26 0.51 4.98
C LYS A 73 10.76 -0.66 5.82
N ASN A 74 9.87 -0.40 6.76
CA ASN A 74 9.23 -1.41 7.60
C ASN A 74 7.75 -1.05 7.79
N LEU A 75 6.86 -1.85 7.22
CA LEU A 75 5.42 -1.74 7.45
C LEU A 75 5.05 -2.31 8.82
N ASN A 76 4.26 -1.55 9.57
CA ASN A 76 3.48 -2.06 10.68
C ASN A 76 2.03 -1.57 10.52
N LEU A 77 1.16 -2.50 10.12
CA LEU A 77 -0.27 -2.28 9.87
C LEU A 77 -1.05 -2.91 11.02
N GLU A 78 -1.72 -2.09 11.82
CA GLU A 78 -2.64 -2.54 12.86
C GLU A 78 -4.06 -2.11 12.48
N VAL A 79 -5.01 -3.05 12.53
CA VAL A 79 -6.40 -2.84 12.12
C VAL A 79 -7.33 -3.29 13.23
N ASP A 80 -8.28 -2.43 13.58
CA ASP A 80 -9.46 -2.77 14.37
C ASP A 80 -10.72 -2.37 13.59
N CYS A 81 -11.49 -3.37 13.16
CA CYS A 81 -12.72 -3.14 12.42
C CYS A 81 -13.88 -2.66 13.31
N ASN A 82 -13.70 -2.61 14.64
CA ASN A 82 -14.70 -2.23 15.64
C ASN A 82 -15.99 -3.09 15.60
N ASP A 83 -15.91 -4.29 15.03
CA ASP A 83 -16.98 -5.28 14.94
C ASP A 83 -16.55 -6.65 15.50
N GLY A 84 -15.42 -6.69 16.21
CA GLY A 84 -14.81 -7.90 16.76
C GLY A 84 -13.63 -8.45 15.95
N PHE A 85 -13.43 -7.99 14.71
CA PHE A 85 -12.26 -8.36 13.91
C PHE A 85 -11.13 -7.34 14.06
N LYS A 86 -9.93 -7.83 14.38
CA LYS A 86 -8.72 -7.03 14.50
C LYS A 86 -7.48 -7.86 14.19
N GLY A 87 -6.38 -7.19 13.85
CA GLY A 87 -5.12 -7.87 13.62
C GLY A 87 -3.95 -6.93 13.36
N ILE A 88 -2.76 -7.51 13.30
CA ILE A 88 -1.51 -6.80 13.03
C ILE A 88 -0.75 -7.54 11.92
N ALA A 89 -0.24 -6.80 10.95
CA ALA A 89 0.67 -7.28 9.92
C ALA A 89 1.96 -6.46 9.93
N LYS A 90 3.08 -7.15 9.74
CA LYS A 90 4.40 -6.53 9.59
C LYS A 90 5.06 -7.05 8.32
N SER A 91 5.70 -6.17 7.58
CA SER A 91 6.43 -6.52 6.37
C SER A 91 7.63 -5.60 6.18
N SER A 92 8.76 -6.13 5.71
CA SER A 92 9.88 -5.27 5.33
C SER A 92 9.67 -4.74 3.90
N GLY A 93 10.30 -3.61 3.57
CA GLY A 93 10.30 -3.09 2.20
C GLY A 93 10.84 -4.09 1.17
N VAL A 94 11.75 -4.99 1.58
CA VAL A 94 12.26 -6.08 0.74
C VAL A 94 11.18 -7.11 0.43
N ILE A 95 10.33 -7.45 1.42
CA ILE A 95 9.21 -8.36 1.20
C ILE A 95 8.13 -7.68 0.35
N LEU A 96 7.84 -6.39 0.60
CA LEU A 96 6.84 -5.62 -0.17
C LEU A 96 7.16 -5.50 -1.66
N LYS A 97 8.43 -5.59 -2.06
CA LYS A 97 8.84 -5.69 -3.48
C LYS A 97 8.36 -6.96 -4.17
N ALA A 98 8.28 -8.06 -3.42
CA ALA A 98 7.91 -9.36 -3.94
C ALA A 98 6.42 -9.69 -3.73
N LYS A 99 5.85 -9.20 -2.61
CA LYS A 99 4.48 -9.47 -2.22
C LYS A 99 3.89 -8.33 -1.41
N ASN A 100 2.74 -7.83 -1.87
CA ASN A 100 2.01 -6.77 -1.20
C ASN A 100 1.53 -7.19 0.20
N SER A 101 1.15 -6.21 1.00
CA SER A 101 0.54 -6.43 2.30
C SER A 101 -0.76 -5.66 2.44
N GLY A 102 -1.59 -5.98 3.42
CA GLY A 102 -2.85 -5.28 3.60
C GLY A 102 -3.83 -6.05 4.46
N PHE A 103 -5.10 -5.70 4.32
CA PHE A 103 -6.19 -6.40 4.98
C PHE A 103 -7.44 -6.42 4.09
N SER A 104 -8.36 -7.33 4.38
CA SER A 104 -9.72 -7.29 3.85
C SER A 104 -10.73 -7.69 4.91
N ARG A 105 -11.89 -7.05 4.88
CA ARG A 105 -13.06 -7.35 5.70
C ARG A 105 -14.26 -7.55 4.77
N ASP A 106 -14.84 -8.75 4.81
CA ASP A 106 -15.99 -9.15 4.00
C ASP A 106 -17.22 -9.31 4.89
N TYR A 107 -18.19 -8.40 4.73
CA TYR A 107 -19.40 -8.31 5.54
C TYR A 107 -20.55 -9.19 5.04
N SER A 108 -20.34 -9.97 3.97
CA SER A 108 -21.36 -10.87 3.45
C SER A 108 -21.76 -11.92 4.51
N GLU A 109 -23.07 -12.18 4.68
CA GLU A 109 -23.61 -13.07 5.73
C GLU A 109 -22.99 -14.48 5.75
N ASN A 110 -22.57 -14.98 4.58
CA ASN A 110 -22.01 -16.32 4.42
C ASN A 110 -20.51 -16.30 4.07
N SER A 111 -19.79 -15.23 4.40
CA SER A 111 -18.36 -15.15 4.12
C SER A 111 -17.61 -16.26 4.84
N LYS A 112 -16.88 -17.10 4.08
CA LYS A 112 -16.00 -18.13 4.63
C LYS A 112 -14.73 -17.55 5.24
N VAL A 113 -14.36 -16.34 4.82
CA VAL A 113 -13.14 -15.65 5.23
C VAL A 113 -13.48 -14.19 5.50
N PRO A 114 -14.14 -13.90 6.64
CA PRO A 114 -14.67 -12.57 6.92
C PRO A 114 -13.58 -11.52 7.15
N PHE A 115 -12.37 -11.94 7.54
CA PHE A 115 -11.24 -11.05 7.77
C PHE A 115 -9.91 -11.71 7.39
N VAL A 116 -9.05 -10.96 6.71
CA VAL A 116 -7.67 -11.33 6.35
C VAL A 116 -6.78 -10.13 6.61
N ILE A 117 -5.57 -10.37 7.10
CA ILE A 117 -4.52 -9.36 7.24
C ILE A 117 -3.16 -10.01 7.03
N GLY A 118 -2.21 -9.27 6.46
CA GLY A 118 -0.88 -9.79 6.17
C GLY A 118 -0.55 -9.70 4.69
N ALA A 119 -0.01 -10.78 4.14
CA ALA A 119 0.44 -10.83 2.76
C ALA A 119 -0.74 -11.03 1.80
N MET A 120 -0.88 -10.15 0.81
CA MET A 120 -2.01 -10.08 -0.14
C MET A 120 -1.59 -10.51 -1.54
#